data_AF-A0A426Y434-F1
#
_entry.id   AF-A0A426Y434-F1
#
_cell.length_a   1.000
_cell.length_b   1.000
_cell.length_c   1.000
_cell.angle_alpha   90.00
_cell.angle_beta   90.00
_cell.angle_gamma   90.00
#
_symmetry.space_group_name_H-M   'P 1'
#
loop_
_entity.id
_entity.type
_entity.pdbx_description
1 polymer ?
#
loop_
_entity_poly.entity_id
_entity_poly.type
_entity_poly.pdbx_seq_one_letter_code
_entity_poly.pdbx_strand_id
1 'polypeptide(L)'
;MKSFQCDYKIGPLTRLRMSAERETEISTMDYKQVHWDDGSGDPGIRMSARERWSESRTKSISDTRGHTGCSCRAQTRLRRRSNPVRGKRSPRGSVRTTTMCGATKAGNLSHLAPASTEHAFAMAPDLGTAGSTDILTGLRGDTRSYFALKGRNLTVCGHPFLLDVPPNIVLTPSSSTTCVGIGQSQGAGDESGCFVGFACDTPESRHVVPLGRLLGIRFMSIFRFKVWWTTQWVGNRGSDVEHETQILMLDHSPQSGRPYVLLLPLIEGAFRASLQPGEEEYVDLCVESGSTRVRSSEFRSSLYMHAGDDPFALVKDAMRVVRSHLDTFKLLEEKTPPGIVDKFGWCTWDAFYLKVHPEGVWEGVKGLAEGGCPPGLVLIDDGWQSISHDDDPTDEEGMNRTSAGEQMPCRLIRFQENYKFRNYKSKRNDSASGTGMGAFVRDLKAAFGSVEHVYVWHALCGYWGGLRPRTPGLPPADVVKPRLSPGLQMTMEDLAVDKIVNNGVGLVRPESAAELYEGLHSHLESVGIDGVKVDVIHVSSSRHRRRRRCANS
;
A
#
# COMPACT_ATOMS: atom_id res chain seq x y z
N MET A 1 -9.87 1.92 48.28
CA MET A 1 -8.97 1.19 47.37
C MET A 1 -8.86 -0.24 47.86
N LYS A 2 -9.45 -1.19 47.13
CA LYS A 2 -9.25 -2.63 47.36
C LYS A 2 -8.53 -3.16 46.13
N SER A 3 -7.27 -3.56 46.32
CA SER A 3 -6.45 -4.23 45.31
C SER A 3 -6.93 -5.67 45.15
N PHE A 4 -7.35 -6.05 43.95
CA PHE A 4 -7.44 -7.44 43.56
C PHE A 4 -6.11 -7.86 42.95
N GLN A 5 -5.39 -8.72 43.67
CA GLN A 5 -4.18 -9.39 43.23
C GLN A 5 -4.62 -10.78 42.74
N CYS A 6 -4.32 -11.11 41.48
CA CYS A 6 -4.59 -12.44 40.92
C CYS A 6 -3.25 -13.14 40.69
N ASP A 7 -2.97 -14.15 41.51
CA ASP A 7 -1.78 -15.00 41.42
C ASP A 7 -1.91 -15.97 40.24
N TYR A 8 -1.07 -15.81 39.21
CA TYR A 8 -0.86 -16.86 38.20
C TYR A 8 0.38 -17.67 38.55
N LYS A 9 0.17 -18.95 38.91
CA LYS A 9 1.24 -19.97 38.95
C LYS A 9 1.58 -20.38 37.52
N ILE A 10 2.83 -20.14 37.10
CA ILE A 10 3.37 -20.56 35.80
C ILE A 10 3.76 -22.04 35.89
N GLY A 11 3.02 -22.90 35.17
CA GLY A 11 3.43 -24.27 34.86
C GLY A 11 4.36 -24.32 33.64
N PRO A 12 5.06 -25.44 33.38
CA PRO A 12 6.11 -25.53 32.36
C PRO A 12 5.56 -25.34 30.93
N LEU A 13 6.36 -24.66 30.11
CA LEU A 13 6.09 -24.27 28.72
C LEU A 13 5.75 -25.46 27.82
N THR A 14 4.47 -25.62 27.52
CA THR A 14 3.99 -26.43 26.39
C THR A 14 3.73 -25.50 25.20
N ARG A 15 4.34 -25.80 24.05
CA ARG A 15 4.15 -25.06 22.77
C ARG A 15 2.66 -24.88 22.44
N LEU A 16 2.17 -23.65 22.52
CA LEU A 16 0.88 -23.24 21.96
C LEU A 16 1.06 -23.06 20.44
N ARG A 17 0.57 -24.04 19.69
CA ARG A 17 0.33 -23.94 18.24
C ARG A 17 -0.99 -23.16 18.10
N MET A 18 -0.94 -21.91 17.66
CA MET A 18 -2.14 -21.15 17.32
C MET A 18 -2.81 -21.81 16.11
N SER A 19 -3.99 -22.41 16.30
CA SER A 19 -4.84 -22.89 15.21
C SER A 19 -5.66 -21.73 14.65
N ALA A 20 -5.42 -21.42 13.38
CA ALA A 20 -6.16 -20.43 12.60
C ALA A 20 -7.54 -20.97 12.16
N GLU A 21 -8.46 -21.12 13.11
CA GLU A 21 -9.84 -21.59 12.84
C GLU A 21 -10.93 -20.57 13.23
N ARG A 22 -10.59 -19.29 13.44
CA ARG A 22 -11.60 -18.25 13.77
C ARG A 22 -11.49 -16.93 12.99
N GLU A 23 -10.83 -16.92 11.84
CA GLU A 23 -10.88 -15.77 10.90
C GLU A 23 -11.66 -16.08 9.60
N THR A 24 -12.21 -17.29 9.44
CA THR A 24 -12.95 -17.71 8.25
C THR A 24 -14.45 -17.41 8.25
N GLU A 25 -15.00 -16.68 9.23
CA GLU A 25 -16.44 -16.35 9.27
C GLU A 25 -16.80 -14.91 8.87
N ILE A 26 -15.84 -14.08 8.42
CA ILE A 26 -16.13 -12.72 7.93
C ILE A 26 -15.78 -12.52 6.44
N SER A 27 -15.07 -13.46 5.79
CA SER A 27 -14.64 -13.32 4.38
C SER A 27 -15.39 -14.19 3.37
N THR A 28 -16.39 -14.97 3.77
CA THR A 28 -17.18 -15.79 2.84
C THR A 28 -18.65 -15.44 2.93
N MET A 29 -19.06 -14.37 2.26
CA MET A 29 -20.40 -14.39 1.69
C MET A 29 -20.39 -15.47 0.60
N ASP A 30 -21.24 -16.47 0.79
CA ASP A 30 -21.54 -17.57 -0.14
C ASP A 30 -21.76 -17.07 -1.57
N TYR A 31 -20.72 -17.14 -2.41
CA TYR A 31 -20.90 -17.13 -3.86
C TYR A 31 -21.33 -18.53 -4.27
N LYS A 32 -22.65 -18.79 -4.25
CA LYS A 32 -23.22 -19.94 -4.96
C LYS A 32 -23.00 -19.74 -6.46
N GLN A 33 -21.96 -20.38 -6.96
CA GLN A 33 -21.66 -20.53 -8.38
C GLN A 33 -22.89 -21.14 -9.09
N VAL A 34 -23.47 -20.38 -10.01
CA VAL A 34 -24.40 -20.91 -11.00
C VAL A 34 -23.54 -21.62 -12.05
N HIS A 35 -23.61 -22.95 -12.09
CA HIS A 35 -22.97 -23.74 -13.13
C HIS A 35 -23.71 -23.53 -14.46
N TRP A 36 -22.97 -23.12 -15.48
CA TRP A 36 -23.34 -23.32 -16.88
C TRP A 36 -22.46 -24.44 -17.44
N ASP A 37 -23.12 -25.46 -17.99
CA ASP A 37 -22.50 -26.53 -18.78
C ASP A 37 -22.24 -25.99 -20.19
N ASP A 38 -20.98 -25.98 -20.62
CA ASP A 38 -20.63 -26.05 -22.03
C ASP A 38 -19.46 -27.01 -22.26
N GLY A 39 -19.81 -28.21 -22.73
CA GLY A 39 -18.85 -29.20 -23.17
C GLY A 39 -18.17 -28.80 -24.47
N SER A 40 -16.85 -28.81 -24.50
CA SER A 40 -16.02 -29.35 -25.58
C SER A 40 -14.54 -29.21 -25.20
N GLY A 41 -13.76 -30.28 -25.36
CA GLY A 41 -12.38 -30.37 -24.89
C GLY A 41 -11.34 -30.03 -25.97
N ASP A 42 -10.14 -29.66 -25.50
CA ASP A 42 -8.83 -30.12 -25.97
C ASP A 42 -7.75 -29.70 -24.93
N PRO A 43 -6.69 -30.50 -24.63
CA PRO A 43 -5.76 -30.22 -23.54
C PRO A 43 -4.45 -29.61 -24.04
N GLY A 44 -3.98 -28.54 -23.40
CA GLY A 44 -2.62 -28.08 -23.64
C GLY A 44 -2.25 -26.70 -23.12
N ILE A 45 -2.39 -26.43 -21.81
CA ILE A 45 -1.70 -25.30 -21.16
C ILE A 45 -1.20 -25.71 -19.77
N ARG A 46 0.07 -25.38 -19.52
CA ARG A 46 0.83 -25.64 -18.29
C ARG A 46 0.16 -25.03 -17.05
N MET A 47 0.29 -25.77 -15.96
CA MET A 47 -0.30 -25.56 -14.63
C MET A 47 -0.01 -24.16 -14.05
N SER A 48 -1.08 -23.48 -13.60
CA SER A 48 -1.05 -22.17 -12.94
C SER A 48 -0.94 -22.30 -11.42
N ALA A 49 -0.71 -21.17 -10.73
CA ALA A 49 -0.44 -21.00 -9.29
C ALA A 49 -1.44 -21.66 -8.30
N ARG A 50 -2.49 -22.31 -8.81
CA ARG A 50 -3.55 -22.96 -8.05
C ARG A 50 -3.09 -24.22 -7.31
N GLU A 51 -2.13 -24.98 -7.85
CA GLU A 51 -1.74 -26.27 -7.26
C GLU A 51 -0.63 -26.17 -6.20
N ARG A 52 0.23 -25.15 -6.25
CA ARG A 52 1.27 -24.94 -5.22
C ARG A 52 0.69 -24.68 -3.83
N TRP A 53 -0.50 -24.07 -3.75
CA TRP A 53 -1.22 -23.85 -2.49
C TRP A 53 -1.89 -25.12 -1.95
N SER A 54 -2.27 -26.05 -2.83
CA SER A 54 -2.93 -27.31 -2.49
C SER A 54 -1.94 -28.40 -2.05
N GLU A 55 -0.79 -28.50 -2.71
CA GLU A 55 0.19 -29.57 -2.45
C GLU A 55 0.94 -29.45 -1.11
N SER A 56 0.98 -28.25 -0.51
CA SER A 56 1.54 -28.06 0.83
C SER A 56 0.69 -28.67 1.97
N ARG A 57 -0.50 -29.23 1.68
CA ARG A 57 -1.40 -29.82 2.70
C ARG A 57 -1.54 -31.35 2.67
N THR A 58 -0.88 -32.08 1.78
CA THR A 58 -1.14 -33.53 1.60
C THR A 58 0.03 -34.46 1.90
N LYS A 59 1.06 -34.00 2.62
CA LYS A 59 2.14 -34.86 3.15
C LYS A 59 2.28 -34.76 4.67
N SER A 60 1.23 -35.13 5.39
CA SER A 60 1.32 -35.87 6.66
C SER A 60 -0.08 -36.26 7.10
N ILE A 61 -0.40 -37.54 7.01
CA ILE A 61 -1.34 -38.33 7.83
C ILE A 61 -1.62 -39.59 6.99
N SER A 62 -0.73 -40.55 7.13
CA SER A 62 -1.04 -41.96 6.97
C SER A 62 -0.54 -42.65 8.23
N ASP A 63 -1.32 -43.60 8.72
CA ASP A 63 -1.12 -44.45 9.90
C ASP A 63 -1.58 -43.88 11.26
N THR A 64 -2.83 -44.21 11.60
CA THR A 64 -3.07 -45.21 12.67
C THR A 64 -4.53 -45.69 12.65
N ARG A 65 -4.68 -47.02 12.63
CA ARG A 65 -5.94 -47.76 12.72
C ARG A 65 -6.43 -47.83 14.17
N GLY A 66 -7.75 -47.88 14.34
CA GLY A 66 -8.37 -48.87 15.24
C GLY A 66 -9.22 -48.37 16.41
N HIS A 67 -10.46 -48.88 16.41
CA HIS A 67 -11.37 -49.17 17.54
C HIS A 67 -12.49 -48.19 17.93
N THR A 68 -13.72 -48.67 17.61
CA THR A 68 -14.96 -48.76 18.44
C THR A 68 -15.39 -47.50 19.21
N GLY A 69 -16.53 -46.87 18.97
CA GLY A 69 -17.88 -47.41 18.77
C GLY A 69 -18.73 -47.08 20.00
N CYS A 70 -19.72 -46.18 19.88
CA CYS A 70 -21.00 -46.27 20.59
C CYS A 70 -21.97 -45.18 20.11
N SER A 71 -23.20 -45.59 19.80
CA SER A 71 -24.32 -44.75 19.38
C SER A 71 -25.11 -44.26 20.59
N CYS A 72 -25.80 -43.12 20.48
CA CYS A 72 -27.15 -42.98 21.06
C CYS A 72 -27.93 -41.83 20.38
N ARG A 73 -29.05 -42.19 19.75
CA ARG A 73 -30.16 -41.32 19.32
C ARG A 73 -31.18 -41.18 20.45
N ALA A 74 -31.83 -40.02 20.57
CA ALA A 74 -33.29 -39.82 20.73
C ALA A 74 -33.56 -38.33 21.04
N GLN A 75 -34.19 -37.51 20.19
CA GLN A 75 -35.61 -37.37 19.85
C GLN A 75 -36.58 -36.92 20.98
N THR A 76 -36.95 -35.62 20.88
CA THR A 76 -38.31 -35.01 20.90
C THR A 76 -39.23 -34.90 22.16
N ARG A 77 -39.66 -33.64 22.37
CA ARG A 77 -41.05 -33.09 22.50
C ARG A 77 -41.70 -32.82 23.89
N LEU A 78 -42.02 -31.53 24.07
CA LEU A 78 -43.32 -30.88 24.44
C LEU A 78 -44.07 -31.18 25.76
N ARG A 79 -44.32 -30.10 26.54
CA ARG A 79 -45.63 -29.58 27.05
C ARG A 79 -45.35 -28.38 28.00
N ARG A 80 -45.75 -27.12 27.73
CA ARG A 80 -47.05 -26.37 27.80
C ARG A 80 -47.69 -26.18 29.20
N ARG A 81 -48.07 -24.91 29.44
CA ARG A 81 -48.94 -24.25 30.47
C ARG A 81 -48.18 -23.77 31.73
N SER A 82 -48.40 -22.59 32.33
CA SER A 82 -49.43 -21.53 32.20
C SER A 82 -49.00 -20.27 32.98
N ASN A 83 -49.39 -19.08 32.51
CA ASN A 83 -49.35 -17.76 33.17
C ASN A 83 -50.59 -17.57 34.10
N PRO A 84 -50.88 -16.42 34.75
CA PRO A 84 -50.09 -15.21 35.11
C PRO A 84 -50.37 -14.70 36.58
N VAL A 85 -49.88 -13.50 36.99
CA VAL A 85 -50.65 -12.42 37.67
C VAL A 85 -49.78 -11.16 37.95
N ARG A 86 -50.43 -9.99 37.87
CA ARG A 86 -50.01 -8.57 37.91
C ARG A 86 -49.65 -7.99 39.30
N GLY A 87 -48.94 -6.84 39.29
CA GLY A 87 -49.10 -5.73 40.27
C GLY A 87 -47.89 -4.76 40.34
N LYS A 88 -47.89 -3.63 39.62
CA LYS A 88 -48.22 -2.23 40.05
C LYS A 88 -47.31 -1.58 41.11
N ARG A 89 -46.61 -0.49 40.71
CA ARG A 89 -46.47 0.88 41.31
C ARG A 89 -45.03 1.44 41.38
N SER A 90 -44.87 2.64 40.83
CA SER A 90 -43.91 3.71 41.19
C SER A 90 -44.59 4.69 42.19
N PRO A 91 -44.04 5.84 42.65
CA PRO A 91 -42.75 6.52 42.37
C PRO A 91 -42.07 7.22 43.60
N ARG A 92 -40.99 7.99 43.30
CA ARG A 92 -40.45 9.22 43.97
C ARG A 92 -39.18 9.10 44.81
N GLY A 93 -38.26 10.04 44.55
CA GLY A 93 -37.13 10.40 45.41
C GLY A 93 -36.12 11.31 44.70
N SER A 94 -36.36 12.62 44.74
CA SER A 94 -35.41 13.67 44.31
C SER A 94 -34.35 13.95 45.37
N VAL A 95 -33.11 14.31 45.01
CA VAL A 95 -32.31 15.34 45.71
C VAL A 95 -31.34 16.02 44.71
N ARG A 96 -31.32 17.35 44.76
CA ARG A 96 -30.38 18.31 44.13
C ARG A 96 -29.15 18.54 45.03
N THR A 97 -27.99 18.88 44.46
CA THR A 97 -27.06 19.99 44.85
C THR A 97 -25.85 19.98 43.90
N THR A 98 -25.64 20.95 42.99
CA THR A 98 -25.04 22.31 43.09
C THR A 98 -23.51 22.35 43.23
N THR A 99 -22.85 22.61 42.10
CA THR A 99 -21.77 23.59 41.77
C THR A 99 -20.66 23.93 42.76
N MET A 100 -19.41 23.98 42.27
CA MET A 100 -18.48 25.12 42.45
C MET A 100 -17.30 25.10 41.45
N CYS A 101 -16.85 26.31 41.11
CA CYS A 101 -15.96 26.72 40.03
C CYS A 101 -14.53 26.95 40.55
N GLY A 102 -13.53 27.01 39.66
CA GLY A 102 -12.18 27.49 39.98
C GLY A 102 -11.29 27.59 38.75
N ALA A 103 -10.89 28.81 38.39
CA ALA A 103 -10.12 29.18 37.20
C ALA A 103 -8.74 29.80 37.54
N THR A 104 -7.95 30.07 36.49
CA THR A 104 -6.75 30.95 36.36
C THR A 104 -5.38 30.34 36.75
N LYS A 105 -4.22 30.66 36.12
CA LYS A 105 -3.80 31.72 35.17
C LYS A 105 -2.43 31.36 34.51
N ALA A 106 -2.10 32.06 33.43
CA ALA A 106 -0.88 32.01 32.59
C ALA A 106 0.33 32.81 33.14
N GLY A 107 1.52 32.64 32.52
CA GLY A 107 2.73 33.48 32.69
C GLY A 107 3.80 33.22 31.61
N ASN A 108 4.47 34.28 31.13
CA ASN A 108 5.13 34.45 29.82
C ASN A 108 6.69 34.58 29.90
N LEU A 109 7.34 34.49 28.71
CA LEU A 109 8.46 35.32 28.17
C LEU A 109 9.99 34.99 28.35
N SER A 110 10.62 34.77 27.17
CA SER A 110 11.76 35.47 26.49
C SER A 110 13.28 35.21 26.73
N HIS A 111 13.95 34.95 25.58
CA HIS A 111 15.21 35.47 24.99
C HIS A 111 16.60 35.34 25.68
N LEU A 112 17.60 34.83 24.92
CA LEU A 112 18.79 35.57 24.42
C LEU A 112 19.83 34.65 23.72
N ALA A 113 20.41 35.12 22.61
CA ALA A 113 21.69 34.73 21.99
C ALA A 113 22.58 35.99 21.94
N PRO A 114 23.93 35.95 21.77
CA PRO A 114 24.53 35.76 20.43
C PRO A 114 26.01 35.23 20.39
N ALA A 115 26.55 35.12 19.16
CA ALA A 115 27.90 35.58 18.72
C ALA A 115 28.79 34.55 17.99
N SER A 116 29.32 35.04 16.87
CA SER A 116 30.07 34.41 15.79
C SER A 116 31.53 34.90 15.75
N THR A 117 32.45 34.10 15.22
CA THR A 117 33.79 34.57 14.77
C THR A 117 34.24 33.82 13.52
N GLU A 118 34.60 34.59 12.49
CA GLU A 118 35.23 34.18 11.23
C GLU A 118 36.75 34.01 11.40
N HIS A 119 37.40 33.16 10.58
CA HIS A 119 38.76 33.40 10.09
C HIS A 119 39.06 32.69 8.75
N ALA A 120 39.28 33.57 7.75
CA ALA A 120 40.21 33.59 6.62
C ALA A 120 40.84 32.32 5.99
N PHE A 121 40.76 32.33 4.65
CA PHE A 121 41.46 31.55 3.63
C PHE A 121 42.99 31.67 3.64
N ALA A 122 43.68 30.59 3.23
CA ALA A 122 45.03 30.65 2.68
C ALA A 122 45.21 29.63 1.52
N MET A 123 45.91 30.10 0.49
CA MET A 123 46.06 29.55 -0.86
C MET A 123 47.06 28.39 -0.96
N ALA A 124 46.85 27.55 -1.99
CA ALA A 124 47.75 26.53 -2.49
C ALA A 124 49.01 27.10 -3.18
N PRO A 125 50.03 26.27 -3.39
CA PRO A 125 50.85 26.35 -4.59
C PRO A 125 50.83 25.05 -5.42
N ASP A 126 51.20 25.24 -6.68
CA ASP A 126 51.04 24.34 -7.83
C ASP A 126 52.37 23.67 -8.23
N LEU A 127 52.25 22.67 -9.10
CA LEU A 127 53.22 22.08 -10.06
C LEU A 127 54.33 21.11 -9.63
N GLY A 128 54.34 19.94 -10.28
CA GLY A 128 55.53 19.11 -10.48
C GLY A 128 55.27 17.69 -11.02
N THR A 129 55.46 17.49 -12.32
CA THR A 129 55.45 16.20 -13.04
C THR A 129 56.77 15.42 -12.88
N ALA A 130 56.70 14.11 -12.57
CA ALA A 130 57.58 13.03 -13.09
C ALA A 130 57.27 11.70 -12.38
N GLY A 131 57.32 10.58 -13.13
CA GLY A 131 56.90 9.26 -12.67
C GLY A 131 57.99 8.34 -12.09
N SER A 132 57.54 7.10 -11.87
CA SER A 132 58.27 5.85 -11.59
C SER A 132 58.35 5.38 -10.12
N THR A 133 57.65 4.25 -9.92
CA THR A 133 57.95 3.07 -9.08
C THR A 133 57.92 3.15 -7.54
N ASP A 134 57.10 2.24 -7.02
CA ASP A 134 56.89 1.82 -5.63
C ASP A 134 58.13 1.76 -4.74
N ILE A 135 57.96 2.09 -3.45
CA ILE A 135 58.20 1.18 -2.32
C ILE A 135 57.77 1.82 -0.97
N LEU A 136 56.84 1.10 -0.31
CA LEU A 136 56.62 0.90 1.13
C LEU A 136 55.99 1.99 2.03
N THR A 137 54.75 1.67 2.39
CA THR A 137 54.20 1.54 3.76
C THR A 137 53.94 2.78 4.61
N GLY A 138 52.65 3.03 4.79
CA GLY A 138 52.10 3.71 5.97
C GLY A 138 50.74 4.30 5.63
N LEU A 139 49.67 3.73 6.20
CA LEU A 139 48.27 4.18 6.10
C LEU A 139 47.49 3.73 4.84
N ARG A 140 47.34 2.42 4.64
CA ARG A 140 46.17 1.89 3.91
C ARG A 140 45.05 1.65 4.92
N GLY A 141 44.09 2.58 5.00
CA GLY A 141 42.74 2.18 5.36
C GLY A 141 42.23 1.27 4.26
N ASP A 142 41.98 0.00 4.57
CA ASP A 142 41.44 -0.99 3.65
C ASP A 142 39.95 -0.68 3.40
N THR A 143 39.65 0.28 2.52
CA THR A 143 38.27 0.58 2.09
C THR A 143 37.81 -0.54 1.16
N ARG A 144 37.38 -1.65 1.77
CA ARG A 144 36.88 -2.81 1.05
C ARG A 144 35.38 -2.63 0.82
N SER A 145 34.99 -2.35 -0.43
CA SER A 145 33.58 -2.32 -0.85
C SER A 145 32.83 -3.55 -0.33
N TYR A 146 31.69 -3.35 0.34
CA TYR A 146 30.86 -4.43 0.86
C TYR A 146 30.46 -5.39 -0.26
N PHE A 147 30.03 -4.85 -1.40
CA PHE A 147 29.64 -5.62 -2.57
C PHE A 147 30.77 -5.69 -3.59
N ALA A 148 31.04 -6.88 -4.11
CA ALA A 148 32.04 -7.09 -5.15
C ALA A 148 31.74 -8.32 -6.01
N LEU A 149 32.08 -8.24 -7.30
CA LEU A 149 32.15 -9.38 -8.20
C LEU A 149 33.51 -10.07 -8.06
N LYS A 150 33.52 -11.32 -7.60
CA LYS A 150 34.71 -12.20 -7.58
C LYS A 150 34.53 -13.29 -8.62
N GLY A 151 35.20 -13.14 -9.76
CA GLY A 151 34.89 -13.95 -10.95
C GLY A 151 33.46 -13.67 -11.41
N ARG A 152 32.62 -14.70 -11.46
CA ARG A 152 31.18 -14.57 -11.75
C ARG A 152 30.28 -14.59 -10.51
N ASN A 153 30.85 -14.51 -9.30
CA ASN A 153 30.07 -14.55 -8.07
C ASN A 153 29.93 -13.15 -7.48
N LEU A 154 28.70 -12.74 -7.20
CA LEU A 154 28.44 -11.54 -6.42
C LEU A 154 28.61 -11.87 -4.93
N THR A 155 29.44 -11.09 -4.28
CA THR A 155 29.82 -11.28 -2.88
C THR A 155 29.44 -10.06 -2.04
N VAL A 156 29.06 -10.32 -0.79
CA VAL A 156 28.89 -9.31 0.28
C VAL A 156 29.88 -9.62 1.40
N CYS A 157 30.69 -8.64 1.83
CA CYS A 157 31.79 -8.85 2.80
C CYS A 157 32.71 -10.03 2.41
N GLY A 158 32.85 -10.29 1.11
CA GLY A 158 33.61 -11.42 0.58
C GLY A 158 32.89 -12.78 0.56
N HIS A 159 31.65 -12.87 1.05
CA HIS A 159 30.81 -14.08 1.02
C HIS A 159 29.88 -14.08 -0.21
N PRO A 160 29.89 -15.13 -1.04
CA PRO A 160 29.00 -15.21 -2.20
C PRO A 160 27.52 -15.34 -1.79
N PHE A 161 26.65 -14.68 -2.56
CA PHE A 161 25.19 -14.80 -2.39
C PHE A 161 24.40 -14.91 -3.69
N LEU A 162 24.93 -14.40 -4.80
CA LEU A 162 24.45 -14.73 -6.16
C LEU A 162 25.61 -15.29 -6.98
N LEU A 163 25.40 -16.45 -7.60
CA LEU A 163 26.40 -17.14 -8.41
C LEU A 163 26.14 -16.93 -9.91
N ASP A 164 27.15 -17.21 -10.74
CA ASP A 164 27.02 -17.19 -12.20
C ASP A 164 26.46 -15.87 -12.80
N VAL A 165 26.73 -14.74 -12.14
CA VAL A 165 26.29 -13.40 -12.54
C VAL A 165 26.67 -13.14 -14.01
N PRO A 166 25.73 -12.72 -14.86
CA PRO A 166 26.01 -12.39 -16.25
C PRO A 166 26.93 -11.17 -16.40
N PRO A 167 27.76 -11.13 -17.46
CA PRO A 167 28.75 -10.05 -17.65
C PRO A 167 28.13 -8.69 -17.98
N ASN A 168 26.86 -8.64 -18.38
CA ASN A 168 26.16 -7.39 -18.67
C ASN A 168 25.59 -6.71 -17.41
N ILE A 169 25.66 -7.37 -16.24
CA ILE A 169 25.29 -6.77 -14.95
C ILE A 169 26.38 -5.81 -14.49
N VAL A 170 25.98 -4.59 -14.13
CA VAL A 170 26.87 -3.52 -13.71
C VAL A 170 26.58 -3.14 -12.27
N LEU A 171 27.63 -3.08 -11.46
CA LEU A 171 27.58 -2.61 -10.08
C LEU A 171 28.08 -1.16 -10.03
N THR A 172 27.29 -0.29 -9.42
CA THR A 172 27.67 1.10 -9.16
C THR A 172 27.65 1.34 -7.64
N PRO A 173 28.80 1.60 -6.99
CA PRO A 173 28.85 1.88 -5.57
C PRO A 173 27.92 3.04 -5.19
N SER A 174 27.24 2.96 -4.04
CA SER A 174 26.53 4.13 -3.51
C SER A 174 27.57 5.16 -3.07
N SER A 175 27.77 6.21 -3.86
CA SER A 175 28.65 7.30 -3.45
C SER A 175 27.98 8.08 -2.33
N SER A 176 28.67 8.23 -1.19
CA SER A 176 28.22 9.02 -0.03
C SER A 176 27.95 10.47 -0.44
N THR A 177 26.71 10.80 -0.80
CA THR A 177 26.31 12.22 -0.85
C THR A 177 25.91 12.58 0.57
N THR A 178 26.91 12.85 1.39
CA THR A 178 26.72 13.39 2.75
C THR A 178 26.04 14.74 2.62
N CYS A 179 24.71 14.75 2.75
CA CYS A 179 23.99 15.95 3.14
C CYS A 179 24.36 16.25 4.59
N VAL A 180 25.33 17.14 4.78
CA VAL A 180 25.68 17.72 6.08
C VAL A 180 24.47 18.49 6.59
N GLY A 181 23.65 17.84 7.42
CA GLY A 181 22.52 18.39 8.13
C GLY A 181 22.66 18.08 9.62
N ILE A 182 23.18 19.07 10.35
CA ILE A 182 23.19 19.31 11.81
C ILE A 182 22.80 18.11 12.70
N GLY A 183 23.83 17.50 13.32
CA GLY A 183 23.71 16.97 14.68
C GLY A 183 23.27 15.52 14.85
N GLN A 184 23.90 14.58 14.14
CA GLN A 184 23.99 13.19 14.60
C GLN A 184 25.40 12.64 14.39
N SER A 185 25.89 11.91 15.40
CA SER A 185 27.22 11.34 15.51
C SER A 185 27.60 10.45 14.33
N GLN A 186 28.81 10.65 13.81
CA GLN A 186 29.47 9.76 12.86
C GLN A 186 29.54 8.33 13.43
N GLY A 187 28.85 7.40 12.78
CA GLY A 187 29.10 5.97 12.84
C GLY A 187 29.59 5.51 11.47
N ALA A 188 30.58 4.62 11.46
CA ALA A 188 31.38 4.18 10.32
C ALA A 188 30.62 3.94 8.99
N GLY A 189 31.13 4.54 7.90
CA GLY A 189 31.17 3.96 6.55
C GLY A 189 29.85 3.78 5.79
N ASP A 190 29.48 4.81 5.03
CA ASP A 190 28.36 4.89 4.05
C ASP A 190 28.58 4.01 2.78
N GLU A 191 29.30 2.88 2.90
CA GLU A 191 29.66 1.94 1.81
C GLU A 191 28.90 0.59 1.88
N SER A 192 27.85 0.50 2.70
CA SER A 192 27.10 -0.74 2.92
C SER A 192 26.12 -1.10 1.80
N GLY A 193 26.15 -0.40 0.66
CA GLY A 193 25.20 -0.58 -0.44
C GLY A 193 25.78 -0.42 -1.84
N CYS A 194 25.03 -0.89 -2.83
CA CYS A 194 25.41 -0.81 -4.24
C CYS A 194 24.18 -0.78 -5.14
N PHE A 195 24.21 0.05 -6.17
CA PHE A 195 23.23 0.00 -7.25
C PHE A 195 23.60 -1.06 -8.28
N VAL A 196 22.59 -1.69 -8.85
CA VAL A 196 22.72 -2.69 -9.91
C VAL A 196 21.95 -2.21 -11.12
N GLY A 197 22.59 -2.32 -12.27
CA GLY A 197 22.03 -2.02 -13.58
C GLY A 197 22.51 -3.02 -14.63
N PHE A 198 22.13 -2.79 -15.88
CA PHE A 198 22.52 -3.61 -17.01
C PHE A 198 22.41 -2.83 -18.33
N ALA A 199 23.06 -3.34 -19.36
CA ALA A 199 22.87 -2.91 -20.73
C ALA A 199 22.46 -4.09 -21.62
N CYS A 200 21.65 -3.79 -22.64
CA CYS A 200 21.20 -4.69 -23.68
C CYS A 200 21.43 -4.06 -25.06
N ASP A 201 21.46 -4.88 -26.10
CA ASP A 201 21.71 -4.38 -27.47
C ASP A 201 20.51 -3.63 -28.05
N THR A 202 19.29 -4.03 -27.67
CA THR A 202 18.05 -3.49 -28.23
C THR A 202 17.25 -2.70 -27.19
N PRO A 203 16.75 -1.50 -27.53
CA PRO A 203 15.88 -0.76 -26.64
C PRO A 203 14.48 -1.37 -26.62
N GLU A 204 14.01 -1.77 -25.45
CA GLU A 204 12.67 -2.37 -25.27
C GLU A 204 11.88 -1.67 -24.16
N SER A 205 10.56 -1.84 -24.19
CA SER A 205 9.67 -1.37 -23.13
C SER A 205 9.61 -2.31 -21.93
N ARG A 206 10.16 -3.52 -22.08
CA ARG A 206 10.25 -4.55 -21.05
C ARG A 206 11.52 -5.39 -21.25
N HIS A 207 12.27 -5.56 -20.18
CA HIS A 207 13.44 -6.42 -20.09
C HIS A 207 13.25 -7.41 -18.95
N VAL A 208 13.75 -8.63 -19.13
CA VAL A 208 13.92 -9.62 -18.05
C VAL A 208 15.36 -10.10 -18.17
N VAL A 209 16.17 -9.80 -17.15
CA VAL A 209 17.60 -10.14 -17.17
C VAL A 209 17.99 -10.95 -15.93
N PRO A 210 18.79 -12.01 -16.07
CA PRO A 210 19.26 -12.76 -14.92
C PRO A 210 20.24 -11.95 -14.09
N LEU A 211 20.06 -11.92 -12.76
CA LEU A 211 21.01 -11.29 -11.83
C LEU A 211 22.08 -12.27 -11.36
N GLY A 212 21.72 -13.54 -11.27
CA GLY A 212 22.57 -14.61 -10.77
C GLY A 212 21.74 -15.68 -10.06
N ARG A 213 22.36 -16.82 -9.78
CA ARG A 213 21.73 -17.97 -9.15
C ARG A 213 21.74 -17.84 -7.63
N LEU A 214 20.58 -18.04 -7.03
CA LEU A 214 20.41 -18.04 -5.57
C LEU A 214 20.25 -19.49 -5.10
N LEU A 215 21.16 -19.97 -4.25
CA LEU A 215 21.19 -21.36 -3.81
C LEU A 215 21.38 -21.49 -2.30
N GLY A 216 20.40 -22.08 -1.61
CA GLY A 216 20.52 -22.49 -0.22
C GLY A 216 20.61 -21.33 0.78
N ILE A 217 20.14 -20.14 0.40
CA ILE A 217 20.13 -18.95 1.25
C ILE A 217 18.68 -18.61 1.53
N ARG A 218 18.26 -18.80 2.78
CA ARG A 218 16.91 -18.44 3.20
C ARG A 218 16.64 -16.97 2.90
N PHE A 219 15.43 -16.66 2.48
CA PHE A 219 14.99 -15.28 2.28
C PHE A 219 13.54 -15.10 2.73
N MET A 220 13.20 -13.84 3.01
CA MET A 220 11.84 -13.35 3.04
C MET A 220 11.68 -12.36 1.87
N SER A 221 10.54 -12.37 1.20
CA SER A 221 10.20 -11.35 0.21
C SER A 221 8.81 -10.76 0.46
N ILE A 222 8.58 -9.59 -0.14
CA ILE A 222 7.25 -9.01 -0.32
C ILE A 222 7.00 -8.95 -1.81
N PHE A 223 5.94 -9.60 -2.26
CA PHE A 223 5.57 -9.66 -3.67
C PHE A 223 4.10 -9.32 -3.86
N ARG A 224 3.77 -8.90 -5.07
CA ARG A 224 2.40 -8.57 -5.45
C ARG A 224 1.69 -9.84 -5.90
N PHE A 225 0.78 -10.36 -5.07
CA PHE A 225 0.02 -11.58 -5.38
C PHE A 225 -1.34 -11.29 -6.03
N LYS A 226 -1.82 -10.05 -5.95
CA LYS A 226 -2.95 -9.50 -6.71
C LYS A 226 -2.57 -8.09 -7.17
N VAL A 227 -3.18 -7.59 -8.25
CA VAL A 227 -2.90 -6.23 -8.76
C VAL A 227 -2.88 -5.14 -7.68
N TRP A 228 -3.76 -5.25 -6.68
CA TRP A 228 -3.92 -4.28 -5.60
C TRP A 228 -3.16 -4.63 -4.32
N TRP A 229 -2.74 -5.90 -4.12
CA TRP A 229 -2.28 -6.40 -2.82
C TRP A 229 -0.92 -7.09 -2.88
N THR A 230 -0.15 -6.86 -1.83
CA THR A 230 1.13 -7.53 -1.56
C THR A 230 1.01 -8.46 -0.37
N THR A 231 1.81 -9.52 -0.36
CA THR A 231 1.95 -10.42 0.79
C THR A 231 3.40 -10.87 0.93
N GLN A 232 3.74 -11.49 2.06
CA GLN A 232 5.05 -12.06 2.29
C GLN A 232 5.20 -13.46 1.67
N TRP A 233 6.43 -13.80 1.31
CA TRP A 233 6.84 -15.14 0.91
C TRP A 233 8.20 -15.50 1.51
N VAL A 234 8.49 -16.79 1.61
CA VAL A 234 9.78 -17.29 2.08
C VAL A 234 10.27 -18.42 1.18
N GLY A 235 11.57 -18.46 0.95
CA GLY A 235 12.20 -19.49 0.13
C GLY A 235 13.69 -19.59 0.46
N ASN A 236 14.42 -20.38 -0.32
CA ASN A 236 15.88 -20.45 -0.21
C ASN A 236 16.63 -20.60 -1.53
N ARG A 237 15.91 -20.59 -2.66
CA ARG A 237 16.44 -20.75 -4.01
C ARG A 237 15.84 -19.73 -4.97
N GLY A 238 16.50 -19.46 -6.10
CA GLY A 238 16.00 -18.48 -7.07
C GLY A 238 14.64 -18.85 -7.67
N SER A 239 14.38 -20.16 -7.84
CA SER A 239 13.07 -20.67 -8.28
C SER A 239 11.93 -20.48 -7.27
N ASP A 240 12.25 -20.19 -6.00
CA ASP A 240 11.24 -19.90 -4.97
C ASP A 240 10.79 -18.44 -4.99
N VAL A 241 11.46 -17.55 -5.75
CA VAL A 241 11.06 -16.15 -5.85
C VAL A 241 9.73 -16.07 -6.60
N GLU A 242 8.82 -15.22 -6.13
CA GLU A 242 7.53 -15.00 -6.79
C GLU A 242 7.60 -13.86 -7.79
N HIS A 243 6.76 -13.90 -8.83
CA HIS A 243 6.63 -12.80 -9.79
C HIS A 243 6.20 -11.50 -9.08
N GLU A 244 6.62 -10.36 -9.62
CA GLU A 244 6.33 -9.03 -9.04
C GLU A 244 6.84 -8.89 -7.59
N THR A 245 7.97 -9.54 -7.25
CA THR A 245 8.65 -9.34 -5.97
C THR A 245 9.23 -7.93 -5.91
N GLN A 246 8.84 -7.16 -4.90
CA GLN A 246 9.21 -5.74 -4.72
C GLN A 246 10.27 -5.53 -3.63
N ILE A 247 10.45 -6.51 -2.75
CA ILE A 247 11.49 -6.55 -1.72
C ILE A 247 11.92 -8.00 -1.57
N LEU A 248 13.23 -8.28 -1.55
CA LEU A 248 13.80 -9.58 -1.21
C LEU A 248 14.92 -9.38 -0.19
N MET A 249 14.83 -10.03 0.95
CA MET A 249 15.82 -9.95 2.03
C MET A 249 16.40 -11.33 2.29
N LEU A 250 17.68 -11.48 1.97
CA LEU A 250 18.45 -12.68 2.24
C LEU A 250 18.89 -12.72 3.69
N ASP A 251 18.78 -13.90 4.28
CA ASP A 251 19.17 -14.16 5.66
C ASP A 251 20.70 -14.13 5.85
N HIS A 252 21.09 -13.62 7.01
CA HIS A 252 22.46 -13.68 7.49
C HIS A 252 22.90 -15.14 7.71
N SER A 253 24.21 -15.34 7.85
CA SER A 253 24.78 -16.64 8.20
C SER A 253 25.80 -16.45 9.32
N PRO A 254 25.46 -16.81 10.57
CA PRO A 254 26.40 -16.73 11.69
C PRO A 254 27.67 -17.56 11.48
N GLN A 255 27.56 -18.69 10.78
CA GLN A 255 28.69 -19.59 10.54
C GLN A 255 29.69 -19.03 9.53
N SER A 256 29.20 -18.38 8.47
CA SER A 256 30.08 -17.78 7.46
C SER A 256 30.47 -16.35 7.82
N GLY A 257 29.66 -15.64 8.60
CA GLY A 257 29.81 -14.20 8.84
C GLY A 257 29.10 -13.31 7.80
N ARG A 258 28.25 -13.90 6.92
CA ARG A 258 27.49 -13.13 5.93
C ARG A 258 26.39 -12.29 6.63
N PRO A 259 26.29 -10.98 6.39
CA PRO A 259 25.20 -10.14 6.91
C PRO A 259 23.87 -10.43 6.20
N TYR A 260 22.79 -9.79 6.63
CA TYR A 260 21.57 -9.73 5.82
C TYR A 260 21.85 -8.94 4.54
N VAL A 261 21.18 -9.30 3.46
CA VAL A 261 21.28 -8.60 2.18
C VAL A 261 19.89 -8.27 1.67
N LEU A 262 19.58 -6.98 1.58
CA LEU A 262 18.39 -6.47 0.93
C LEU A 262 18.63 -6.32 -0.56
N LEU A 263 17.69 -6.79 -1.38
CA LEU A 263 17.55 -6.50 -2.80
C LEU A 263 16.23 -5.73 -2.98
N LEU A 264 16.33 -4.47 -3.40
CA LEU A 264 15.23 -3.53 -3.52
C LEU A 264 15.11 -3.01 -4.95
N PRO A 265 14.26 -3.62 -5.80
CA PRO A 265 13.93 -3.09 -7.12
C PRO A 265 13.47 -1.63 -7.07
N LEU A 266 13.97 -0.81 -7.99
CA LEU A 266 13.73 0.63 -8.02
C LEU A 266 12.96 1.07 -9.26
N ILE A 267 12.62 2.36 -9.26
CA ILE A 267 12.17 3.07 -10.46
C ILE A 267 13.38 3.78 -11.05
N GLU A 268 13.66 3.56 -12.34
CA GLU A 268 14.67 4.28 -13.09
C GLU A 268 14.03 4.97 -14.29
N GLY A 269 14.01 6.31 -14.25
CA GLY A 269 13.31 7.11 -15.25
C GLY A 269 11.83 6.76 -15.33
N ALA A 270 11.41 6.19 -16.47
CA ALA A 270 10.02 5.79 -16.72
C ALA A 270 9.79 4.28 -16.57
N PHE A 271 10.75 3.53 -16.00
CA PHE A 271 10.70 2.09 -15.85
C PHE A 271 10.61 1.71 -14.38
N ARG A 272 9.73 0.76 -14.05
CA ARG A 272 9.67 0.11 -12.75
C ARG A 272 10.41 -1.22 -12.83
N ALA A 273 11.11 -1.58 -11.76
CA ALA A 273 11.71 -2.89 -11.62
C ALA A 273 10.94 -3.79 -10.63
N SER A 274 11.04 -5.09 -10.81
CA SER A 274 10.61 -6.13 -9.87
C SER A 274 11.49 -7.38 -10.05
N LEU A 275 11.55 -8.24 -9.03
CA LEU A 275 12.18 -9.56 -9.15
C LEU A 275 11.14 -10.62 -9.54
N GLN A 276 11.62 -11.68 -10.16
CA GLN A 276 10.82 -12.85 -10.54
C GLN A 276 11.72 -14.10 -10.58
N PRO A 277 11.16 -15.32 -10.58
CA PRO A 277 11.96 -16.53 -10.74
C PRO A 277 12.49 -16.62 -12.17
N GLY A 278 13.77 -16.94 -12.31
CA GLY A 278 14.41 -17.28 -13.57
C GLY A 278 14.55 -18.79 -13.77
N GLU A 279 15.03 -19.18 -14.95
CA GLU A 279 15.40 -20.58 -15.21
C GLU A 279 16.60 -20.99 -14.34
N GLU A 280 16.84 -22.29 -14.14
CA GLU A 280 18.06 -22.82 -13.50
C GLU A 280 18.48 -22.17 -12.15
N GLU A 281 17.51 -21.78 -11.32
CA GLU A 281 17.70 -21.11 -10.01
C GLU A 281 18.18 -19.66 -10.09
N TYR A 282 18.08 -19.01 -11.24
CA TYR A 282 18.33 -17.59 -11.36
C TYR A 282 17.22 -16.78 -10.67
N VAL A 283 17.64 -15.64 -10.12
CA VAL A 283 16.74 -14.53 -9.80
C VAL A 283 16.82 -13.55 -10.96
N ASP A 284 15.68 -13.25 -11.58
CA ASP A 284 15.63 -12.32 -12.70
C ASP A 284 15.13 -10.95 -12.26
N LEU A 285 15.71 -9.91 -12.84
CA LEU A 285 15.23 -8.53 -12.75
C LEU A 285 14.35 -8.22 -13.96
N CYS A 286 13.05 -8.01 -13.71
CA CYS A 286 12.11 -7.49 -14.70
C CYS A 286 12.11 -5.96 -14.62
N VAL A 287 12.36 -5.27 -15.72
CA VAL A 287 12.31 -3.81 -15.83
C VAL A 287 11.38 -3.41 -16.96
N GLU A 288 10.29 -2.70 -16.65
CA GLU A 288 9.26 -2.35 -17.65
C GLU A 288 8.69 -0.94 -17.48
N SER A 289 8.37 -0.30 -18.60
CA SER A 289 7.76 1.04 -18.65
C SER A 289 6.22 1.00 -18.70
N GLY A 290 5.65 -0.17 -18.98
CA GLY A 290 4.24 -0.35 -19.27
C GLY A 290 3.79 0.25 -20.61
N SER A 291 4.70 0.80 -21.44
CA SER A 291 4.36 1.44 -22.71
C SER A 291 5.30 1.03 -23.83
N THR A 292 4.75 0.48 -24.92
CA THR A 292 5.52 0.14 -26.15
C THR A 292 6.22 1.35 -26.79
N ARG A 293 5.84 2.57 -26.40
CA ARG A 293 6.44 3.83 -26.87
C ARG A 293 7.61 4.31 -26.02
N VAL A 294 7.76 3.78 -24.81
CA VAL A 294 8.83 4.16 -23.87
C VAL A 294 9.78 2.98 -23.78
N ARG A 295 10.89 3.09 -24.52
CA ARG A 295 11.90 2.03 -24.69
C ARG A 295 13.26 2.55 -24.25
N SER A 296 14.04 1.71 -23.59
CA SER A 296 15.43 1.97 -23.20
C SER A 296 16.20 0.66 -23.32
N SER A 297 17.52 0.72 -23.47
CA SER A 297 18.40 -0.46 -23.50
C SER A 297 19.46 -0.43 -22.39
N GLU A 298 19.49 0.62 -21.58
CA GLU A 298 20.51 0.83 -20.56
C GLU A 298 19.87 1.31 -19.26
N PHE A 299 20.31 0.70 -18.16
CA PHE A 299 19.88 0.99 -16.79
C PHE A 299 21.09 0.93 -15.86
N ARG A 300 21.19 1.85 -14.91
CA ARG A 300 22.33 1.97 -13.99
C ARG A 300 21.96 1.76 -12.52
N SER A 301 20.69 1.90 -12.17
CA SER A 301 20.22 1.85 -10.78
C SER A 301 18.80 1.28 -10.67
N SER A 302 18.49 0.25 -11.45
CA SER A 302 17.17 -0.40 -11.46
C SER A 302 16.95 -1.33 -10.26
N LEU A 303 18.02 -1.68 -9.54
CA LEU A 303 17.98 -2.40 -8.27
C LEU A 303 18.98 -1.77 -7.30
N TYR A 304 18.62 -1.68 -6.03
CA TYR A 304 19.56 -1.32 -4.97
C TYR A 304 19.77 -2.49 -4.01
N MET A 305 21.02 -2.73 -3.64
CA MET A 305 21.40 -3.72 -2.63
C MET A 305 21.95 -3.04 -1.40
N HIS A 306 21.61 -3.58 -0.22
CA HIS A 306 22.09 -3.06 1.05
C HIS A 306 22.44 -4.21 2.00
N ALA A 307 23.53 -4.08 2.74
CA ALA A 307 24.00 -5.07 3.70
C ALA A 307 23.91 -4.52 5.13
N GLY A 308 23.57 -5.37 6.09
CA GLY A 308 23.50 -4.99 7.50
C GLY A 308 23.21 -6.16 8.42
N ASP A 309 23.47 -5.97 9.71
CA ASP A 309 23.33 -7.03 10.73
C ASP A 309 21.97 -7.00 11.44
N ASP A 310 21.24 -5.88 11.34
CA ASP A 310 19.90 -5.72 11.90
C ASP A 310 18.84 -5.64 10.79
N PRO A 311 17.96 -6.66 10.64
CA PRO A 311 16.94 -6.66 9.60
C PRO A 311 15.86 -5.57 9.80
N PHE A 312 15.70 -5.03 11.02
CA PHE A 312 14.73 -3.96 11.30
C PHE A 312 15.25 -2.57 10.90
N ALA A 313 16.56 -2.35 10.96
CA ALA A 313 17.22 -1.15 10.48
C ALA A 313 17.49 -1.19 8.97
N LEU A 314 17.80 -2.38 8.43
CA LEU A 314 18.25 -2.60 7.04
C LEU A 314 17.42 -1.86 5.98
N VAL A 315 16.08 -1.98 6.06
CA VAL A 315 15.18 -1.33 5.09
C VAL A 315 15.17 0.19 5.27
N LYS A 316 15.21 0.68 6.51
CA LYS A 316 15.23 2.13 6.79
C LYS A 316 16.52 2.76 6.25
N ASP A 317 17.66 2.12 6.51
CA ASP A 317 18.96 2.59 6.07
C ASP A 317 19.06 2.59 4.54
N ALA A 318 18.61 1.50 3.90
CA ALA A 318 18.53 1.44 2.45
C ALA A 318 17.64 2.54 1.85
N MET A 319 16.48 2.81 2.47
CA MET A 319 15.58 3.85 2.00
C MET A 319 16.18 5.25 2.11
N ARG A 320 17.10 5.53 3.06
CA ARG A 320 17.82 6.82 3.12
C ARG A 320 18.76 7.00 1.92
N VAL A 321 19.47 5.95 1.53
CA VAL A 321 20.35 5.97 0.36
C VAL A 321 19.52 6.13 -0.91
N VAL A 322 18.45 5.34 -1.06
CA VAL A 322 17.55 5.41 -2.22
C VAL A 322 16.86 6.76 -2.32
N ARG A 323 16.43 7.35 -1.19
CA ARG A 323 15.87 8.71 -1.17
C ARG A 323 16.87 9.73 -1.69
N SER A 324 18.13 9.64 -1.24
CA SER A 324 19.18 10.58 -1.62
C SER A 324 19.58 10.43 -3.10
N HIS A 325 19.60 9.19 -3.61
CA HIS A 325 19.92 8.90 -5.01
C HIS A 325 18.80 9.29 -5.98
N LEU A 326 17.55 8.92 -5.66
CA LEU A 326 16.42 9.18 -6.56
C LEU A 326 15.91 10.62 -6.47
N ASP A 327 15.95 11.24 -5.27
CA ASP A 327 15.45 12.58 -4.99
C ASP A 327 14.04 12.86 -5.56
N THR A 328 13.18 11.83 -5.54
CA THR A 328 11.80 11.90 -6.06
C THR A 328 10.74 11.77 -4.99
N PHE A 329 11.13 11.45 -3.76
CA PHE A 329 10.23 11.25 -2.64
C PHE A 329 10.87 11.71 -1.34
N LYS A 330 10.03 11.82 -0.31
CA LYS A 330 10.44 12.08 1.07
C LYS A 330 10.18 10.85 1.93
N LEU A 331 11.06 10.59 2.88
CA LEU A 331 10.87 9.60 3.93
C LEU A 331 9.77 10.04 4.90
N LEU A 332 9.34 9.13 5.77
CA LEU A 332 8.27 9.43 6.74
C LEU A 332 8.73 10.52 7.72
N GLU A 333 9.96 10.43 8.20
CA GLU A 333 10.61 11.40 9.11
C GLU A 333 10.84 12.78 8.49
N GLU A 334 10.80 12.90 7.15
CA GLU A 334 10.96 14.16 6.41
C GLU A 334 9.62 14.83 6.09
N LYS A 335 8.49 14.16 6.40
CA LYS A 335 7.14 14.66 6.17
C LYS A 335 6.60 15.26 7.46
N THR A 336 5.73 16.26 7.31
CA THR A 336 4.85 16.72 8.40
C THR A 336 3.56 15.91 8.31
N PRO A 337 3.29 14.97 9.25
CA PRO A 337 2.05 14.22 9.22
C PRO A 337 0.85 15.16 9.37
N PRO A 338 -0.23 14.98 8.59
CA PRO A 338 -1.45 15.75 8.78
C PRO A 338 -2.14 15.33 10.09
N GLY A 339 -2.93 16.23 10.67
CA GLY A 339 -3.61 16.00 11.96
C GLY A 339 -4.48 14.75 12.02
N ILE A 340 -4.95 14.24 10.86
CA ILE A 340 -5.71 12.98 10.76
C ILE A 340 -4.94 11.75 11.28
N VAL A 341 -3.61 11.76 11.29
CA VAL A 341 -2.79 10.59 11.70
C VAL A 341 -2.95 10.29 13.19
N ASP A 342 -3.27 11.32 13.99
CA ASP A 342 -3.47 11.20 15.44
C ASP A 342 -4.95 10.97 15.83
N LYS A 343 -5.83 10.74 14.85
CA LYS A 343 -7.27 10.60 15.08
C LYS A 343 -7.71 9.15 14.88
N PHE A 344 -8.60 8.71 15.77
CA PHE A 344 -9.43 7.55 15.46
C PHE A 344 -10.36 7.90 14.28
N GLY A 345 -10.27 7.13 13.20
CA GLY A 345 -11.05 7.34 11.99
C GLY A 345 -12.08 6.23 11.77
N TRP A 346 -13.22 6.57 11.16
CA TRP A 346 -14.24 5.61 10.74
C TRP A 346 -14.49 5.71 9.24
N CYS A 347 -14.41 4.57 8.55
CA CYS A 347 -14.70 4.41 7.14
C CYS A 347 -16.08 3.77 6.97
N THR A 348 -16.90 4.32 6.07
CA THR A 348 -18.29 3.87 5.87
C THR A 348 -18.41 2.58 5.05
N TRP A 349 -17.32 2.09 4.44
CA TRP A 349 -17.35 0.98 3.47
C TRP A 349 -17.96 -0.30 4.05
N ASP A 350 -17.40 -0.86 5.12
CA ASP A 350 -17.86 -2.14 5.67
C ASP A 350 -19.25 -2.04 6.34
N ALA A 351 -19.73 -0.83 6.61
CA ALA A 351 -21.04 -0.59 7.18
C ALA A 351 -22.15 -0.53 6.13
N PHE A 352 -21.88 0.04 4.95
CA PHE A 352 -22.93 0.32 3.97
C PHE A 352 -22.63 -0.12 2.54
N TYR A 353 -21.37 -0.38 2.19
CA TYR A 353 -20.91 -0.47 0.81
C TYR A 353 -21.53 0.69 -0.01
N LEU A 354 -22.10 0.38 -1.18
CA LEU A 354 -22.72 1.35 -2.08
C LEU A 354 -23.99 2.03 -1.52
N LYS A 355 -24.51 1.58 -0.38
CA LYS A 355 -25.74 2.11 0.26
C LYS A 355 -25.47 3.24 1.25
N VAL A 356 -24.24 3.76 1.32
CA VAL A 356 -23.90 4.89 2.19
C VAL A 356 -24.82 6.09 1.93
N HIS A 357 -25.33 6.71 2.99
CA HIS A 357 -26.27 7.83 2.93
C HIS A 357 -26.19 8.68 4.22
N PRO A 358 -26.63 9.96 4.21
CA PRO A 358 -26.46 10.87 5.34
C PRO A 358 -26.93 10.35 6.70
N GLU A 359 -28.12 9.73 6.76
CA GLU A 359 -28.69 9.26 8.03
C GLU A 359 -27.92 8.07 8.61
N GLY A 360 -27.49 7.11 7.77
CA GLY A 360 -26.61 6.03 8.20
C GLY A 360 -25.27 6.53 8.74
N VAL A 361 -24.65 7.52 8.07
CA VAL A 361 -23.39 8.12 8.54
C VAL A 361 -23.60 8.83 9.88
N TRP A 362 -24.69 9.59 10.02
CA TRP A 362 -25.04 10.27 11.27
C TRP A 362 -25.20 9.29 12.44
N GLU A 363 -26.00 8.23 12.26
CA GLU A 363 -26.22 7.23 13.32
C GLU A 363 -24.94 6.44 13.63
N GLY A 364 -24.07 6.18 12.65
CA GLY A 364 -22.76 5.56 12.88
C GLY A 364 -21.85 6.43 13.75
N VAL A 365 -21.72 7.71 13.44
CA VAL A 365 -20.94 8.66 14.25
C VAL A 365 -21.53 8.80 15.65
N LYS A 366 -22.86 8.92 15.74
CA LYS A 366 -23.57 8.99 17.03
C LYS A 366 -23.32 7.75 17.87
N GLY A 367 -23.46 6.56 17.30
CA GLY A 367 -23.24 5.29 18.01
C GLY A 367 -21.81 5.14 18.50
N LEU A 368 -20.82 5.53 17.70
CA LEU A 368 -19.41 5.56 18.11
C LEU A 368 -19.16 6.55 19.26
N ALA A 369 -19.73 7.76 19.17
CA ALA A 369 -19.61 8.77 20.21
C ALA A 369 -20.29 8.36 21.53
N GLU A 370 -21.52 7.87 21.47
CA GLU A 370 -22.25 7.35 22.64
C GLU A 370 -21.58 6.10 23.23
N GLY A 371 -20.92 5.30 22.39
CA GLY A 371 -20.11 4.15 22.80
C GLY A 371 -18.74 4.49 23.39
N GLY A 372 -18.37 5.77 23.48
CA GLY A 372 -17.11 6.22 24.07
C GLY A 372 -15.90 6.21 23.13
N CYS A 373 -16.09 5.97 21.84
CA CYS A 373 -15.06 6.00 20.79
C CYS A 373 -15.40 7.03 19.69
N PRO A 374 -15.60 8.32 20.03
CA PRO A 374 -15.99 9.32 19.06
C PRO A 374 -14.93 9.47 17.94
N PRO A 375 -15.31 9.38 16.65
CA PRO A 375 -14.36 9.51 15.56
C PRO A 375 -13.92 10.97 15.38
N GLY A 376 -12.62 11.15 15.14
CA GLY A 376 -12.02 12.41 14.70
C GLY A 376 -12.03 12.59 13.17
N LEU A 377 -12.01 11.47 12.45
CA LEU A 377 -12.10 11.39 11.00
C LEU A 377 -13.29 10.53 10.58
N VAL A 378 -14.11 11.03 9.67
CA VAL A 378 -15.15 10.25 8.98
C VAL A 378 -14.80 10.19 7.51
N LEU A 379 -14.59 8.99 6.97
CA LEU A 379 -14.36 8.75 5.55
C LEU A 379 -15.62 8.15 4.92
N ILE A 380 -16.28 8.95 4.08
CA ILE A 380 -17.40 8.52 3.25
C ILE A 380 -16.82 7.79 2.03
N ASP A 381 -16.78 6.47 2.13
CA ASP A 381 -16.24 5.59 1.09
C ASP A 381 -17.21 5.44 -0.10
N ASP A 382 -16.91 4.53 -1.04
CA ASP A 382 -17.63 4.37 -2.30
C ASP A 382 -19.16 4.22 -2.10
N GLY A 383 -19.92 4.84 -3.02
CA GLY A 383 -21.38 4.90 -3.02
C GLY A 383 -21.96 6.32 -2.94
N TRP A 384 -21.16 7.38 -2.79
CA TRP A 384 -21.63 8.77 -2.73
C TRP A 384 -21.61 9.49 -4.09
N GLN A 385 -20.79 9.03 -5.05
CA GLN A 385 -20.63 9.65 -6.37
C GLN A 385 -21.84 9.41 -7.27
N SER A 386 -22.10 10.34 -8.20
CA SER A 386 -23.06 10.16 -9.30
C SER A 386 -22.43 9.33 -10.42
N ILE A 387 -22.94 8.13 -10.65
CA ILE A 387 -22.40 7.15 -11.60
C ILE A 387 -23.48 6.56 -12.48
N SER A 388 -23.09 5.99 -13.63
CA SER A 388 -23.98 5.16 -14.46
C SER A 388 -23.18 4.13 -15.27
N HIS A 389 -23.85 3.11 -15.82
CA HIS A 389 -23.32 2.33 -16.94
C HIS A 389 -23.39 3.14 -18.24
N ASP A 390 -22.69 2.66 -19.27
CA ASP A 390 -22.73 3.29 -20.60
C ASP A 390 -24.11 3.14 -21.27
N ASP A 391 -24.80 2.04 -20.98
CA ASP A 391 -26.12 1.69 -21.53
C ASP A 391 -27.29 2.36 -20.79
N ASP A 392 -27.05 2.93 -19.60
CA ASP A 392 -28.09 3.63 -18.84
C ASP A 392 -28.45 4.97 -19.52
N PRO A 393 -29.67 5.52 -19.33
CA PRO A 393 -29.99 6.87 -19.77
C PRO A 393 -28.98 7.91 -19.25
N THR A 394 -28.72 8.96 -20.02
CA THR A 394 -27.70 9.98 -19.66
C THR A 394 -28.11 10.89 -18.50
N ASP A 395 -29.39 10.92 -18.19
CA ASP A 395 -30.03 11.74 -17.16
C ASP A 395 -30.32 10.97 -15.85
N GLU A 396 -30.15 9.64 -15.84
CA GLU A 396 -30.39 8.79 -14.68
C GLU A 396 -29.10 8.34 -13.98
N GLU A 397 -29.14 8.28 -12.64
CA GLU A 397 -28.05 7.73 -11.83
C GLU A 397 -28.23 6.21 -11.69
N GLY A 398 -27.23 5.42 -12.07
CA GLY A 398 -27.24 3.95 -12.10
C GLY A 398 -27.16 3.29 -10.72
N MET A 399 -28.09 3.65 -9.83
CA MET A 399 -27.99 3.43 -8.37
C MET A 399 -28.64 2.13 -7.87
N ASN A 400 -29.34 1.38 -8.73
CA ASN A 400 -29.88 0.05 -8.38
C ASN A 400 -28.79 -1.04 -8.29
N ARG A 401 -27.55 -0.70 -8.61
CA ARG A 401 -26.39 -1.59 -8.69
C ARG A 401 -25.73 -1.76 -7.32
N THR A 402 -26.44 -2.38 -6.38
CA THR A 402 -25.96 -2.53 -4.99
C THR A 402 -25.15 -3.81 -4.73
N SER A 403 -25.03 -4.69 -5.72
CA SER A 403 -24.27 -5.93 -5.63
C SER A 403 -22.77 -5.68 -5.86
N ALA A 404 -21.92 -6.34 -5.09
CA ALA A 404 -20.48 -6.29 -5.29
C ALA A 404 -20.11 -6.79 -6.70
N GLY A 405 -19.31 -6.00 -7.42
CA GLY A 405 -18.85 -6.27 -8.78
C GLY A 405 -19.66 -5.56 -9.87
N GLU A 406 -20.88 -5.10 -9.59
CA GLU A 406 -21.71 -4.36 -10.56
C GLU A 406 -21.27 -2.89 -10.73
N GLN A 407 -20.58 -2.34 -9.72
CA GLN A 407 -20.09 -0.96 -9.72
C GLN A 407 -18.83 -0.76 -10.55
N MET A 408 -18.05 -1.82 -10.75
CA MET A 408 -16.73 -1.74 -11.40
C MET A 408 -16.79 -1.22 -12.85
N PRO A 409 -17.82 -1.54 -13.66
CA PRO A 409 -17.95 -0.96 -14.99
C PRO A 409 -18.64 0.42 -15.01
N CYS A 410 -19.21 0.89 -13.90
CA CYS A 410 -19.86 2.20 -13.86
C CYS A 410 -18.83 3.33 -14.04
N ARG A 411 -19.30 4.47 -14.52
CA ARG A 411 -18.48 5.65 -14.80
C ARG A 411 -19.05 6.89 -14.14
N LEU A 412 -18.16 7.82 -13.81
CA LEU A 412 -18.53 9.12 -13.27
C LEU A 412 -19.30 9.92 -14.33
N ILE A 413 -20.45 10.50 -13.95
CA ILE A 413 -21.30 11.31 -14.85
C ILE A 413 -21.40 12.79 -14.44
N ARG A 414 -20.88 13.18 -13.27
CA ARG A 414 -20.75 14.57 -12.82
C ARG A 414 -19.84 14.63 -11.59
N PHE A 415 -19.33 15.82 -11.27
CA PHE A 415 -18.51 16.03 -10.06
C PHE A 415 -19.32 16.05 -8.78
N GLN A 416 -20.60 16.44 -8.88
CA GLN A 416 -21.51 16.50 -7.74
C GLN A 416 -21.88 15.11 -7.25
N GLU A 417 -22.17 15.03 -5.95
CA GLU A 417 -22.67 13.84 -5.29
C GLU A 417 -24.03 13.38 -5.85
N ASN A 418 -24.32 12.09 -5.63
CA ASN A 418 -25.59 11.50 -6.02
C ASN A 418 -26.76 12.00 -5.18
N TYR A 419 -27.97 11.64 -5.60
CA TYR A 419 -29.22 12.10 -4.99
C TYR A 419 -29.29 11.90 -3.46
N LYS A 420 -28.61 10.88 -2.91
CA LYS A 420 -28.66 10.57 -1.47
C LYS A 420 -28.09 11.71 -0.63
N PHE A 421 -27.01 12.32 -1.10
CA PHE A 421 -26.36 13.44 -0.42
C PHE A 421 -26.82 14.79 -0.98
N ARG A 422 -27.02 14.89 -2.30
CA ARG A 422 -27.51 16.11 -2.96
C ARG A 422 -28.87 16.58 -2.43
N ASN A 423 -29.75 15.63 -2.08
CA ASN A 423 -31.09 15.92 -1.57
C ASN A 423 -31.15 16.04 -0.04
N TYR A 424 -30.01 15.93 0.66
CA TYR A 424 -29.98 16.15 2.10
C TYR A 424 -30.56 17.53 2.42
N LYS A 425 -31.36 17.62 3.49
CA LYS A 425 -31.90 18.87 4.01
C LYS A 425 -31.50 18.99 5.47
N SER A 426 -30.80 20.06 5.79
CA SER A 426 -30.45 20.42 7.15
C SER A 426 -31.70 20.58 7.99
N LYS A 427 -31.64 20.10 9.23
CA LYS A 427 -32.67 20.34 10.24
C LYS A 427 -32.48 21.68 10.96
N ARG A 428 -31.40 22.42 10.65
CA ARG A 428 -31.08 23.72 11.25
C ARG A 428 -31.65 24.84 10.36
N ASN A 429 -32.38 25.77 10.96
CA ASN A 429 -33.14 26.83 10.28
C ASN A 429 -32.30 28.03 9.79
N ASP A 430 -31.03 27.83 9.42
CA ASP A 430 -30.19 28.92 8.91
C ASP A 430 -30.24 29.00 7.37
N SER A 431 -30.59 30.19 6.88
CA SER A 431 -30.96 30.46 5.49
C SER A 431 -29.75 30.86 4.64
N ALA A 432 -29.37 29.96 3.73
CA ALA A 432 -28.75 30.18 2.40
C ALA A 432 -28.13 28.87 1.86
N SER A 433 -27.80 27.93 2.75
CA SER A 433 -27.01 26.73 2.45
C SER A 433 -27.56 25.51 3.22
N GLY A 434 -28.87 25.29 3.16
CA GLY A 434 -29.56 24.27 3.96
C GLY A 434 -29.66 22.88 3.30
N THR A 435 -29.05 22.66 2.13
CA THR A 435 -29.20 21.40 1.38
C THR A 435 -27.88 20.86 0.83
N GLY A 436 -27.87 19.58 0.44
CA GLY A 436 -26.75 18.94 -0.24
C GLY A 436 -25.63 18.43 0.69
N MET A 437 -24.56 17.91 0.09
CA MET A 437 -23.40 17.38 0.82
C MET A 437 -22.82 18.42 1.80
N GLY A 438 -22.69 19.67 1.38
CA GLY A 438 -22.12 20.71 2.24
C GLY A 438 -22.95 21.00 3.49
N ALA A 439 -24.28 20.92 3.39
CA ALA A 439 -25.15 21.04 4.56
C ALA A 439 -25.00 19.84 5.50
N PHE A 440 -24.88 18.63 4.94
CA PHE A 440 -24.64 17.43 5.73
C PHE A 440 -23.32 17.50 6.51
N VAL A 441 -22.22 17.86 5.84
CA VAL A 441 -20.89 17.96 6.48
C VAL A 441 -20.90 18.98 7.61
N ARG A 442 -21.48 20.17 7.39
CA ARG A 442 -21.60 21.19 8.45
C ARG A 442 -22.43 20.70 9.64
N ASP A 443 -23.57 20.07 9.37
CA ASP A 443 -24.44 19.57 10.44
C ASP A 443 -23.76 18.45 11.24
N LEU A 444 -23.04 17.55 10.57
CA LEU A 444 -22.31 16.46 11.20
C LEU A 444 -21.22 17.00 12.15
N LYS A 445 -20.32 17.86 11.64
CA LYS A 445 -19.24 18.45 12.45
C LYS A 445 -19.79 19.26 13.62
N ALA A 446 -20.86 20.02 13.40
CA ALA A 446 -21.41 20.88 14.43
C ALA A 446 -22.31 20.14 15.43
N ALA A 447 -22.75 18.92 15.16
CA ALA A 447 -23.44 18.06 16.13
C ALA A 447 -22.46 17.19 16.91
N PHE A 448 -21.40 16.72 16.25
CA PHE A 448 -20.36 15.90 16.83
C PHE A 448 -19.04 16.65 16.78
N GLY A 449 -18.78 17.48 17.80
CA GLY A 449 -17.57 18.32 17.85
C GLY A 449 -16.25 17.54 17.87
N SER A 450 -16.29 16.21 18.02
CA SER A 450 -15.14 15.35 17.80
C SER A 450 -14.76 15.18 16.33
N VAL A 451 -15.73 15.26 15.41
CA VAL A 451 -15.50 15.09 13.96
C VAL A 451 -14.82 16.34 13.43
N GLU A 452 -13.49 16.26 13.30
CA GLU A 452 -12.65 17.34 12.79
C GLU A 452 -12.52 17.27 11.27
N HIS A 453 -12.45 16.05 10.73
CA HIS A 453 -12.20 15.78 9.32
C HIS A 453 -13.28 14.90 8.70
N VAL A 454 -13.77 15.28 7.53
CA VAL A 454 -14.66 14.49 6.68
C VAL A 454 -14.00 14.32 5.31
N TYR A 455 -13.65 13.07 4.99
CA TYR A 455 -13.01 12.71 3.73
C TYR A 455 -14.01 11.95 2.85
N VAL A 456 -13.74 11.90 1.54
CA VAL A 456 -14.49 11.04 0.60
C VAL A 456 -13.57 10.14 -0.20
N TRP A 457 -14.08 9.01 -0.67
CA TRP A 457 -13.38 8.12 -1.61
C TRP A 457 -13.62 8.54 -3.06
N HIS A 458 -12.61 8.39 -3.93
CA HIS A 458 -12.81 8.33 -5.37
C HIS A 458 -11.71 7.49 -6.04
N ALA A 459 -11.99 6.92 -7.21
CA ALA A 459 -10.95 6.28 -8.03
C ALA A 459 -10.06 7.34 -8.72
N LEU A 460 -8.81 6.99 -9.02
CA LEU A 460 -7.84 7.90 -9.66
C LEU A 460 -8.38 8.54 -10.95
N CYS A 461 -9.15 7.77 -11.73
CA CYS A 461 -9.72 8.19 -13.01
C CYS A 461 -11.19 8.64 -12.90
N GLY A 462 -11.64 9.03 -11.70
CA GLY A 462 -13.02 9.47 -11.43
C GLY A 462 -13.82 8.42 -10.65
N TYR A 463 -14.26 7.36 -11.33
CA TYR A 463 -14.87 6.17 -10.72
C TYR A 463 -14.19 4.88 -11.22
N TRP A 464 -14.62 3.70 -10.78
CA TRP A 464 -14.00 2.42 -11.16
C TRP A 464 -13.78 2.27 -12.69
N GLY A 465 -14.81 2.55 -13.49
CA GLY A 465 -14.75 2.53 -14.96
C GLY A 465 -14.28 3.85 -15.60
N GLY A 466 -13.83 4.83 -14.83
CA GLY A 466 -13.40 6.14 -15.31
C GLY A 466 -14.54 7.15 -15.48
N LEU A 467 -14.42 8.05 -16.46
CA LEU A 467 -15.44 9.05 -16.83
C LEU A 467 -16.33 8.55 -17.97
N ARG A 468 -17.63 8.83 -17.89
CA ARG A 468 -18.55 8.48 -18.98
C ARG A 468 -18.29 9.40 -20.18
N PRO A 469 -18.00 8.85 -21.38
CA PRO A 469 -17.78 9.68 -22.57
C PRO A 469 -18.99 10.55 -22.93
N ARG A 470 -18.72 11.70 -23.56
CA ARG A 470 -19.74 12.65 -24.05
C ARG A 470 -20.72 13.14 -22.98
N THR A 471 -20.27 13.22 -21.73
CA THR A 471 -21.09 13.71 -20.62
C THR A 471 -20.91 15.22 -20.45
N PRO A 472 -21.98 16.02 -20.53
CA PRO A 472 -21.90 17.47 -20.31
C PRO A 472 -21.32 17.82 -18.93
N GLY A 473 -20.44 18.83 -18.89
CA GLY A 473 -19.81 19.29 -17.64
C GLY A 473 -18.62 18.45 -17.16
N LEU A 474 -18.31 17.35 -17.85
CA LEU A 474 -17.09 16.57 -17.64
C LEU A 474 -16.09 16.79 -18.80
N PRO A 475 -14.78 16.68 -18.55
CA PRO A 475 -13.78 16.74 -19.61
C PRO A 475 -13.95 15.57 -20.59
N PRO A 476 -13.57 15.74 -21.87
CA PRO A 476 -13.62 14.66 -22.86
C PRO A 476 -12.83 13.44 -22.40
N ALA A 477 -13.49 12.28 -22.44
CA ALA A 477 -12.91 10.99 -22.08
C ALA A 477 -13.15 9.95 -23.18
N ASP A 478 -12.15 9.10 -23.39
CA ASP A 478 -12.17 7.99 -24.34
C ASP A 478 -12.10 6.67 -23.55
N VAL A 479 -12.95 5.69 -23.85
CA VAL A 479 -12.88 4.37 -23.21
C VAL A 479 -11.69 3.60 -23.77
N VAL A 480 -10.73 3.31 -22.90
CA VAL A 480 -9.50 2.59 -23.24
C VAL A 480 -9.50 1.25 -22.50
N LYS A 481 -9.29 0.15 -23.23
CA LYS A 481 -9.08 -1.16 -22.62
C LYS A 481 -7.66 -1.26 -22.06
N PRO A 482 -7.48 -1.40 -20.73
CA PRO A 482 -6.16 -1.58 -20.16
C PRO A 482 -5.60 -2.96 -20.55
N ARG A 483 -4.28 -3.06 -20.59
CA ARG A 483 -3.56 -4.32 -20.81
C ARG A 483 -2.70 -4.61 -19.61
N LEU A 484 -2.87 -5.78 -19.02
CA LEU A 484 -2.00 -6.24 -17.94
C LEU A 484 -0.60 -6.51 -18.51
N SER A 485 0.44 -6.08 -17.79
CA SER A 485 1.81 -6.47 -18.13
C SER A 485 2.00 -7.97 -17.90
N PRO A 486 2.98 -8.62 -18.55
CA PRO A 486 3.23 -10.03 -18.34
C PRO A 486 3.46 -10.41 -16.87
N GLY A 487 4.09 -9.53 -16.08
CA GLY A 487 4.26 -9.75 -14.64
C GLY A 487 2.93 -9.72 -13.87
N LEU A 488 2.05 -8.77 -14.18
CA LEU A 488 0.72 -8.69 -13.53
C LEU A 488 -0.20 -9.85 -13.93
N GLN A 489 -0.04 -10.43 -15.11
CA GLN A 489 -0.78 -11.63 -15.54
C GLN A 489 -0.45 -12.87 -14.70
N MET A 490 0.70 -12.87 -14.01
CA MET A 490 1.08 -13.95 -13.11
C MET A 490 0.49 -13.81 -11.71
N THR A 491 -0.20 -12.71 -11.41
CA THR A 491 -0.90 -12.51 -10.14
C THR A 491 -2.21 -13.29 -10.11
N MET A 492 -2.75 -13.53 -8.92
CA MET A 492 -4.05 -14.18 -8.75
C MET A 492 -5.16 -13.39 -9.45
N GLU A 493 -6.11 -14.13 -10.01
CA GLU A 493 -7.32 -13.56 -10.60
C GLU A 493 -8.07 -12.69 -9.58
N ASP A 494 -8.59 -11.58 -10.08
CA ASP A 494 -9.29 -10.61 -9.26
C ASP A 494 -10.45 -10.01 -10.07
N LEU A 495 -11.66 -10.21 -9.57
CA LEU A 495 -12.89 -9.79 -10.27
C LEU A 495 -12.87 -8.30 -10.61
N ALA A 496 -12.26 -7.45 -9.78
CA ALA A 496 -12.15 -6.02 -10.07
C ALA A 496 -11.28 -5.74 -11.27
N VAL A 497 -10.13 -6.39 -11.33
CA VAL A 497 -9.21 -6.30 -12.47
C VAL A 497 -9.91 -6.80 -13.73
N ASP A 498 -10.56 -7.96 -13.67
CA ASP A 498 -11.21 -8.56 -14.82
C ASP A 498 -12.33 -7.68 -15.36
N LYS A 499 -13.15 -7.10 -14.47
CA LYS A 499 -14.20 -6.14 -14.86
C LYS A 499 -13.58 -4.89 -15.48
N ILE A 500 -12.52 -4.33 -14.92
CA ILE A 500 -11.85 -3.15 -15.48
C ILE A 500 -11.25 -3.45 -16.87
N VAL A 501 -10.57 -4.59 -17.03
CA VAL A 501 -9.95 -5.00 -18.30
C VAL A 501 -11.00 -5.24 -19.38
N ASN A 502 -12.08 -5.92 -19.04
CA ASN A 502 -13.14 -6.27 -20.00
C ASN A 502 -13.96 -5.04 -20.43
N ASN A 503 -14.30 -4.16 -19.49
CA ASN A 503 -15.17 -3.01 -19.76
C ASN A 503 -14.41 -1.76 -20.21
N GLY A 504 -13.10 -1.68 -19.94
CA GLY A 504 -12.28 -0.52 -20.22
C GLY A 504 -12.54 0.66 -19.28
N VAL A 505 -11.63 1.63 -19.32
CA VAL A 505 -11.66 2.80 -18.44
C VAL A 505 -11.83 4.06 -19.29
N GLY A 506 -12.81 4.88 -18.96
CA GLY A 506 -13.02 6.19 -19.54
C GLY A 506 -11.92 7.14 -19.08
N LEU A 507 -10.87 7.26 -19.88
CA LEU A 507 -9.70 8.05 -19.55
C LEU A 507 -9.76 9.42 -20.20
N VAL A 508 -9.52 10.45 -19.39
CA VAL A 508 -9.26 11.79 -19.88
C VAL A 508 -7.88 11.82 -20.55
N ARG A 509 -7.73 12.66 -21.58
CA ARG A 509 -6.42 12.88 -22.19
C ARG A 509 -5.47 13.54 -21.20
N PRO A 510 -4.16 13.22 -21.22
CA PRO A 510 -3.21 13.78 -20.26
C PRO A 510 -3.22 15.31 -20.20
N GLU A 511 -3.49 15.97 -21.32
CA GLU A 511 -3.56 17.43 -21.43
C GLU A 511 -4.75 18.04 -20.68
N SER A 512 -5.84 17.28 -20.51
CA SER A 512 -7.05 17.69 -19.79
C SER A 512 -7.16 17.06 -18.40
N ALA A 513 -6.10 16.38 -17.92
CA ALA A 513 -6.09 15.79 -16.58
C ALA A 513 -6.29 16.85 -15.48
N ALA A 514 -5.77 18.07 -15.69
CA ALA A 514 -6.00 19.20 -14.79
C ALA A 514 -7.49 19.54 -14.68
N GLU A 515 -8.24 19.54 -15.78
CA GLU A 515 -9.69 19.82 -15.77
C GLU A 515 -10.47 18.79 -14.94
N LEU A 516 -10.06 17.51 -15.00
CA LEU A 516 -10.65 16.44 -14.19
C LEU A 516 -10.43 16.68 -12.70
N TYR A 517 -9.17 16.87 -12.28
CA TYR A 517 -8.85 17.01 -10.86
C TYR A 517 -9.34 18.34 -10.29
N GLU A 518 -9.22 19.43 -11.06
CA GLU A 518 -9.74 20.73 -10.66
C GLU A 518 -11.25 20.68 -10.48
N GLY A 519 -11.98 20.14 -11.46
CA GLY A 519 -13.44 20.01 -11.36
C GLY A 519 -13.90 19.13 -10.19
N LEU A 520 -13.19 18.04 -9.90
CA LEU A 520 -13.50 17.16 -8.78
C LEU A 520 -13.16 17.82 -7.44
N HIS A 521 -11.93 18.31 -7.28
CA HIS A 521 -11.41 18.77 -5.99
C HIS A 521 -11.94 20.16 -5.61
N SER A 522 -12.13 21.09 -6.56
CA SER A 522 -12.79 22.37 -6.26
C SER A 522 -14.24 22.18 -5.82
N HIS A 523 -14.99 21.22 -6.41
CA HIS A 523 -16.34 20.90 -5.92
C HIS A 523 -16.30 20.37 -4.49
N LEU A 524 -15.42 19.39 -4.21
CA LEU A 524 -15.28 18.79 -2.88
C LEU A 524 -14.90 19.82 -1.81
N GLU A 525 -13.94 20.69 -2.12
CA GLU A 525 -13.56 21.80 -1.24
C GLU A 525 -14.75 22.74 -0.98
N SER A 526 -15.50 23.10 -2.03
CA SER A 526 -16.65 24.00 -1.90
C SER A 526 -17.78 23.47 -1.00
N VAL A 527 -17.88 22.15 -0.86
CA VAL A 527 -18.85 21.49 0.04
C VAL A 527 -18.23 21.08 1.38
N GLY A 528 -17.01 21.52 1.69
CA GLY A 528 -16.37 21.37 2.99
C GLY A 528 -15.76 20.00 3.27
N ILE A 529 -15.44 19.23 2.22
CA ILE A 529 -14.65 17.99 2.37
C ILE A 529 -13.19 18.34 2.61
N ASP A 530 -12.59 17.73 3.63
CA ASP A 530 -11.23 18.07 4.09
C ASP A 530 -10.12 17.24 3.40
N GLY A 531 -10.50 16.19 2.66
CA GLY A 531 -9.53 15.36 1.96
C GLY A 531 -10.17 14.17 1.23
N VAL A 532 -9.32 13.40 0.54
CA VAL A 532 -9.77 12.30 -0.31
C VAL A 532 -8.96 11.01 -0.07
N LYS A 533 -9.64 9.87 -0.12
CA LYS A 533 -9.03 8.55 -0.32
C LYS A 533 -9.06 8.26 -1.81
N VAL A 534 -7.88 8.25 -2.45
CA VAL A 534 -7.75 7.94 -3.88
C VAL A 534 -7.44 6.47 -4.07
N ASP A 535 -8.25 5.78 -4.86
CA ASP A 535 -8.14 4.34 -5.08
C ASP A 535 -7.93 4.00 -6.57
N VAL A 536 -7.77 2.71 -6.88
CA VAL A 536 -7.65 2.19 -8.26
C VAL A 536 -6.45 2.80 -9.00
N ILE A 537 -5.38 3.13 -8.26
CA ILE A 537 -4.20 3.85 -8.78
C ILE A 537 -3.38 3.01 -9.78
N HIS A 538 -3.54 1.68 -9.78
CA HIS A 538 -2.79 0.76 -10.65
C HIS A 538 -3.23 0.80 -12.12
N VAL A 539 -4.40 1.39 -12.42
CA VAL A 539 -4.93 1.56 -13.79
C VAL A 539 -4.07 2.49 -14.65
N SER A 540 -3.32 3.41 -14.04
CA SER A 540 -2.53 4.43 -14.75
C SER A 540 -1.04 4.06 -14.91
N SER A 541 -0.70 2.77 -14.87
CA SER A 541 0.70 2.29 -14.94
C SER A 541 1.30 2.38 -16.36
N SER A 542 1.26 3.57 -16.99
CA SER A 542 2.12 3.97 -18.14
C SER A 542 1.64 5.25 -18.84
N ARG A 543 1.96 6.46 -18.33
CA ARG A 543 2.00 7.65 -19.19
C ARG A 543 3.16 8.59 -18.86
N HIS A 544 3.94 8.88 -19.90
CA HIS A 544 5.13 9.74 -19.88
C HIS A 544 4.76 11.20 -19.59
N ARG A 545 5.34 11.77 -18.53
CA ARG A 545 5.33 13.22 -18.31
C ARG A 545 6.36 13.83 -19.27
N ARG A 546 5.92 14.44 -20.37
CA ARG A 546 6.80 15.33 -21.17
C ARG A 546 7.17 16.51 -20.26
N ARG A 547 8.32 16.47 -19.59
CA ARG A 547 8.93 17.68 -19.04
C ARG A 547 9.26 18.58 -20.24
N ARG A 548 8.46 19.62 -20.49
CA ARG A 548 8.90 20.75 -21.31
C ARG A 548 10.11 21.34 -20.57
N ARG A 549 11.32 21.16 -21.10
CA ARG A 549 12.43 22.04 -20.76
C ARG A 549 12.02 23.41 -21.27
N CYS A 550 11.77 24.36 -20.37
CA CYS A 550 11.83 25.77 -20.74
C CYS A 550 13.27 26.01 -21.20
N ALA A 551 13.45 26.20 -22.50
CA ALA A 551 14.66 26.82 -23.01
C ALA A 551 14.58 28.29 -22.56
N ASN A 552 15.49 28.72 -21.70
CA ASN A 552 15.72 30.13 -21.45
C ASN A 552 16.19 30.76 -22.76
N SER A 553 15.41 31.70 -23.28
CA SER A 553 15.86 32.75 -24.19
C SER A 553 16.44 33.90 -23.38
#